data_AF-A0A6G0K7H3-F1
#
_entry.id   AF-A0A6G0K7H3-F1
#
_cell.length_a   1.000
_cell.length_b   1.000
_cell.length_c   1.000
_cell.angle_alpha   90.00
_cell.angle_beta   90.00
_cell.angle_gamma   90.00
#
_symmetry.space_group_name_H-M   'P 1'
#
loop_
_entity.id
_entity.type
_entity.pdbx_description
1 polymer ?
#
loop_
_entity_poly.entity_id
_entity_poly.type
_entity_poly.pdbx_seq_one_letter_code
_entity_poly.pdbx_strand_id
1 'polypeptide(L)'
;MRHFKRDPDDGLIEELAEAIANIDPEDDDSFALLLGHNYTEKSIMDLGFGAFKGIDRARVGVLEGANAVVPTDKQLKLLIGKLSHDIFYETEYTNSRVFAHMNSITWYSMAGEALGSTRNLLSTLNFLNPSQEMLVELWMPHGICKRGGYTGNEGPTKSTVYCTYAIIAWPAALHTEKTLEYMPEDVGVELLSAQKSTDAAVLRDFLENLNARLEGQGKVAWYSYRDDVSVKFCRTLCELLVAAGDSELVNFFFSKLCPSLDGLEDNESLIQPMISIVRAFDWNDIGQVILKTFGEFVSRRGEILGASNLEMNLKVVTGLDNGAAKQALLKLAAEKAACFPKDGLCLDGPVELLLEHAIRCEDKTIFDSVVNVFKEVDASLLEYVATTISQSIRDMDPTNERYPVLASIVSKRIEWLKSQIEVLDKPFTWEMSDAEFSDNAKVQAFLRGPAVSMKMTKSVHKFKGFQDARNCAADWMRNNQRNASFEMQASSTSGNAIVTITKTRKWYTGCQRNCTGTRRS
;
A
#
# COMPACT_ATOMS: atom_id res chain seq x y z
N MET A 1 33.18 52.66 -42.70
CA MET A 1 31.99 51.82 -42.93
C MET A 1 32.25 50.39 -42.46
N ARG A 2 32.20 50.15 -41.14
CA ARG A 2 32.19 48.80 -40.52
C ARG A 2 31.17 48.75 -39.39
N HIS A 3 30.01 49.36 -39.63
CA HIS A 3 28.83 49.21 -38.79
C HIS A 3 27.75 48.64 -39.70
N PHE A 4 26.92 47.75 -39.15
CA PHE A 4 25.87 46.95 -39.79
C PHE A 4 26.25 45.56 -40.29
N LYS A 5 26.23 44.61 -39.35
CA LYS A 5 25.29 43.47 -39.31
C LYS A 5 25.62 42.62 -38.07
N ARG A 6 25.15 43.05 -36.90
CA ARG A 6 24.83 42.10 -35.83
C ARG A 6 23.35 41.78 -36.00
N ASP A 7 22.98 40.52 -35.92
CA ASP A 7 21.55 40.18 -35.85
C ASP A 7 20.97 40.91 -34.62
N PRO A 8 19.73 41.44 -34.66
CA PRO A 8 19.14 42.11 -33.49
C PRO A 8 19.19 41.23 -32.23
N ASP A 9 19.12 39.91 -32.43
CA ASP A 9 19.22 38.92 -31.36
C ASP A 9 20.65 38.79 -30.80
N ASP A 10 21.70 39.01 -31.61
CA ASP A 10 23.10 38.95 -31.14
C ASP A 10 23.41 40.05 -30.13
N GLY A 11 22.84 41.25 -30.33
CA GLY A 11 23.02 42.37 -29.40
C GLY A 11 22.33 42.13 -28.06
N LEU A 12 21.11 41.56 -28.09
CA LEU A 12 20.36 41.23 -26.88
C LEU A 12 20.99 40.06 -26.11
N ILE A 13 21.55 39.06 -26.81
CA ILE A 13 22.28 37.96 -26.20
C ILE A 13 23.51 38.47 -25.44
N GLU A 14 24.27 39.41 -26.01
CA GLU A 14 25.45 39.99 -25.35
C GLU A 14 25.09 40.78 -24.09
N GLU A 15 24.09 41.66 -24.17
CA GLU A 15 23.62 42.44 -23.01
C GLU A 15 23.08 41.55 -21.90
N LEU A 16 22.28 40.53 -22.25
CA LEU A 16 21.75 39.59 -21.27
C LEU A 16 22.83 38.68 -20.71
N ALA A 17 23.84 38.28 -21.49
CA ALA A 17 24.97 37.51 -21.01
C ALA A 17 25.81 38.32 -19.99
N GLU A 18 26.00 39.62 -20.24
CA GLU A 18 26.64 40.51 -19.27
C GLU A 18 25.81 40.61 -17.97
N ALA A 19 24.48 40.73 -18.08
CA ALA A 19 23.60 40.72 -16.91
C ALA A 19 23.70 39.40 -16.12
N ILE A 20 23.66 38.25 -16.80
CA ILE A 20 23.81 36.94 -16.15
C ILE A 20 25.18 36.80 -15.48
N ALA A 21 26.26 37.24 -16.13
CA ALA A 21 27.61 37.15 -15.58
C ALA A 21 27.80 37.97 -14.29
N ASN A 22 27.02 39.04 -14.15
CA ASN A 22 27.04 39.95 -13.00
C ASN A 22 26.07 39.55 -11.88
N ILE A 23 25.26 38.50 -12.05
CA ILE A 23 24.46 37.94 -10.96
C ILE A 23 25.41 37.46 -9.85
N ASP A 24 25.16 37.93 -8.63
CA ASP A 24 25.90 37.49 -7.45
C ASP A 24 25.18 36.28 -6.85
N PRO A 25 25.83 35.11 -6.75
CA PRO A 25 25.26 33.97 -6.06
C PRO A 25 24.92 34.24 -4.59
N GLU A 26 25.54 35.24 -3.95
CA GLU A 26 25.27 35.57 -2.55
C GLU A 26 23.95 36.36 -2.34
N ASP A 27 23.38 36.96 -3.39
CA ASP A 27 22.20 37.84 -3.30
C ASP A 27 20.85 37.12 -3.53
N ASP A 28 20.82 35.78 -3.61
CA ASP A 28 19.63 34.98 -3.96
C ASP A 28 18.88 35.50 -5.21
N ASP A 29 19.65 35.80 -6.25
CA ASP A 29 19.17 36.27 -7.57
C ASP A 29 18.47 35.17 -8.38
N SER A 30 17.73 34.29 -7.71
CA SER A 30 16.80 33.38 -8.34
C SER A 30 15.60 34.16 -8.90
N PHE A 31 15.02 33.65 -9.99
CA PHE A 31 13.87 34.29 -10.61
C PHE A 31 12.92 33.32 -11.31
N ALA A 32 11.67 33.73 -11.45
CA ALA A 32 10.61 33.05 -12.18
C ALA A 32 10.02 33.97 -13.26
N LEU A 33 10.23 33.62 -14.53
CA LEU A 33 9.68 34.31 -15.68
C LEU A 33 8.38 33.62 -16.12
N LEU A 34 7.23 34.26 -15.90
CA LEU A 34 5.92 33.75 -16.32
C LEU A 34 5.79 33.73 -17.86
N LEU A 35 5.20 32.66 -18.37
CA LEU A 35 4.94 32.48 -19.80
C LEU A 35 3.52 32.95 -20.14
N GLY A 36 3.39 33.66 -21.26
CA GLY A 36 2.12 34.27 -21.65
C GLY A 36 1.15 33.32 -22.35
N HIS A 37 1.64 32.25 -22.99
CA HIS A 37 0.77 31.28 -23.65
C HIS A 37 0.32 30.16 -22.71
N ASN A 38 -0.82 29.56 -23.05
CA ASN A 38 -1.28 28.33 -22.42
C ASN A 38 -0.56 27.12 -23.03
N TYR A 39 0.01 26.29 -22.16
CA TYR A 39 0.66 25.02 -22.53
C TYR A 39 -0.06 23.84 -21.88
N THR A 40 0.01 22.68 -22.54
CA THR A 40 -0.44 21.42 -21.94
C THR A 40 0.76 20.69 -21.36
N GLU A 41 0.53 19.97 -20.27
CA GLU A 41 1.53 19.12 -19.65
C GLU A 41 2.14 18.13 -20.64
N LYS A 42 1.31 17.51 -21.47
CA LYS A 42 1.76 16.66 -22.57
C LYS A 42 2.72 17.38 -23.53
N SER A 43 2.41 18.62 -23.93
CA SER A 43 3.31 19.34 -24.85
C SER A 43 4.66 19.66 -24.22
N ILE A 44 4.70 19.98 -22.93
CA ILE A 44 5.95 20.21 -22.20
C ILE A 44 6.73 18.91 -22.06
N MET A 45 6.07 17.80 -21.72
CA MET A 45 6.72 16.50 -21.59
C MET A 45 7.30 16.00 -22.92
N ASP A 46 6.56 16.17 -24.02
CA ASP A 46 6.97 15.65 -25.33
C ASP A 46 8.07 16.51 -26.00
N LEU A 47 8.13 17.82 -25.72
CA LEU A 47 8.96 18.77 -26.48
C LEU A 47 9.86 19.68 -25.64
N GLY A 48 9.69 19.74 -24.32
CA GLY A 48 10.42 20.66 -23.43
C GLY A 48 10.31 22.11 -23.91
N PHE A 49 11.46 22.79 -23.98
CA PHE A 49 11.61 24.12 -24.58
C PHE A 49 10.96 24.26 -25.98
N GLY A 50 10.99 23.18 -26.78
CA GLY A 50 10.39 23.16 -28.11
C GLY A 50 8.86 23.34 -28.13
N ALA A 51 8.19 23.19 -26.99
CA ALA A 51 6.76 23.44 -26.84
C ALA A 51 6.39 24.93 -26.89
N PHE A 52 7.32 25.82 -26.55
CA PHE A 52 7.05 27.25 -26.41
C PHE A 52 6.72 27.92 -27.74
N LYS A 53 5.87 28.94 -27.69
CA LYS A 53 5.33 29.62 -28.89
C LYS A 53 5.45 31.13 -28.79
N GLY A 54 5.49 31.77 -29.97
CA GLY A 54 5.47 33.22 -30.08
C GLY A 54 6.55 33.89 -29.24
N ILE A 55 6.14 34.88 -28.44
CA ILE A 55 7.03 35.67 -27.60
C ILE A 55 7.73 34.84 -26.51
N ASP A 56 7.10 33.79 -25.99
CA ASP A 56 7.69 32.95 -24.96
C ASP A 56 8.92 32.22 -25.51
N ARG A 57 8.79 31.63 -26.71
CA ARG A 57 9.91 30.96 -27.39
C ARG A 57 11.06 31.91 -27.68
N ALA A 58 10.75 33.12 -28.14
CA ALA A 58 11.77 34.13 -28.43
C ALA A 58 12.53 34.54 -27.15
N ARG A 59 11.79 34.88 -26.08
CA ARG A 59 12.38 35.29 -24.79
C ARG A 59 13.25 34.20 -24.18
N VAL A 60 12.72 32.97 -24.10
CA VAL A 60 13.45 31.85 -23.51
C VAL A 60 14.63 31.44 -24.39
N GLY A 61 14.51 31.53 -25.72
CA GLY A 61 15.62 31.26 -26.64
C GLY A 61 16.78 32.25 -26.50
N VAL A 62 16.48 33.54 -26.32
CA VAL A 62 17.51 34.55 -26.02
C VAL A 62 18.16 34.30 -24.66
N LEU A 63 17.36 33.94 -23.64
CA LEU A 63 17.87 33.57 -22.31
C LEU A 63 18.80 32.35 -22.36
N GLU A 64 18.43 31.28 -23.06
CA GLU A 64 19.28 30.11 -23.26
C GLU A 64 20.55 30.45 -24.04
N GLY A 65 20.44 31.28 -25.09
CA GLY A 65 21.57 31.75 -25.88
C GLY A 65 22.57 32.56 -25.04
N ALA A 66 22.08 33.52 -24.25
CA ALA A 66 22.88 34.32 -23.33
C ALA A 66 23.54 33.45 -22.25
N ASN A 67 22.79 32.51 -21.68
CA ASN A 67 23.30 31.58 -20.68
C ASN A 67 24.37 30.62 -21.25
N ALA A 68 24.29 30.26 -22.53
CA ALA A 68 25.27 29.37 -23.16
C ALA A 68 26.64 30.04 -23.39
N VAL A 69 26.71 31.37 -23.44
CA VAL A 69 27.95 32.11 -23.71
C VAL A 69 28.67 32.61 -22.46
N VAL A 70 28.01 32.59 -21.29
CA VAL A 70 28.67 32.94 -20.02
C VAL A 70 29.56 31.78 -19.50
N PRO A 71 30.60 32.07 -18.68
CA PRO A 71 31.41 31.05 -18.02
C PRO A 71 30.55 30.06 -17.21
N THR A 72 30.97 28.79 -17.15
CA THR A 72 30.19 27.70 -16.52
C THR A 72 29.83 27.97 -15.06
N ASP A 73 30.71 28.63 -14.30
CA ASP A 73 30.48 29.04 -12.91
C ASP A 73 29.45 30.17 -12.77
N LYS A 74 29.15 30.88 -13.86
CA LYS A 74 28.16 31.96 -13.95
C LYS A 74 26.87 31.54 -14.67
N GLN A 75 26.80 30.31 -15.17
CA GLN A 75 25.60 29.82 -15.83
C GLN A 75 24.44 29.70 -14.84
N LEU A 76 23.24 29.95 -15.34
CA LEU A 76 21.99 29.66 -14.68
C LEU A 76 21.56 28.21 -14.95
N LYS A 77 20.97 27.57 -13.95
CA LYS A 77 20.15 26.38 -14.13
C LYS A 77 18.74 26.82 -14.51
N LEU A 78 18.26 26.40 -15.67
CA LEU A 78 16.91 26.71 -16.15
C LEU A 78 16.01 25.48 -16.00
N LEU A 79 14.79 25.71 -15.49
CA LEU A 79 13.75 24.70 -15.27
C LEU A 79 12.40 25.23 -15.73
N ILE A 80 11.50 24.33 -16.11
CA ILE A 80 10.12 24.67 -16.44
C ILE A 80 9.26 24.33 -15.22
N GLY A 81 8.52 25.31 -14.69
CA GLY A 81 7.60 25.14 -13.57
C GLY A 81 6.16 25.36 -14.01
N LYS A 82 5.29 24.37 -13.80
CA LYS A 82 3.83 24.54 -13.89
C LYS A 82 3.32 24.99 -12.53
N LEU A 83 3.06 26.28 -12.40
CA LEU A 83 2.57 26.90 -11.17
C LEU A 83 1.06 26.73 -11.08
N SER A 84 0.58 26.13 -10.00
CA SER A 84 -0.85 25.91 -9.77
C SER A 84 -1.28 26.51 -8.43
N HIS A 85 -2.41 27.22 -8.44
CA HIS A 85 -3.10 27.71 -7.25
C HIS A 85 -4.52 27.14 -7.21
N ASP A 86 -4.74 26.19 -6.31
CA ASP A 86 -6.04 25.58 -6.08
C ASP A 86 -6.78 26.30 -4.94
N ILE A 87 -8.00 26.71 -5.21
CA ILE A 87 -8.94 27.24 -4.22
C ILE A 87 -10.06 26.24 -4.05
N PHE A 88 -10.22 25.71 -2.84
CA PHE A 88 -11.28 24.78 -2.51
C PHE A 88 -12.40 25.47 -1.74
N TYR A 89 -13.64 25.18 -2.11
CA TYR A 89 -14.83 25.79 -1.54
C TYR A 89 -15.69 24.76 -0.83
N GLU A 90 -16.16 25.12 0.35
CA GLU A 90 -17.18 24.41 1.09
C GLU A 90 -18.52 25.00 0.68
N THR A 91 -19.42 24.15 0.20
CA THR A 91 -20.74 24.58 -0.28
C THR A 91 -21.81 24.20 0.72
N GLU A 92 -22.35 25.20 1.40
CA GLU A 92 -23.60 25.07 2.16
C GLU A 92 -24.73 25.75 1.39
N TYR A 93 -25.63 24.95 0.83
CA TYR A 93 -26.86 25.35 0.14
C TYR A 93 -26.71 26.39 -0.99
N THR A 94 -26.49 27.67 -0.66
CA THR A 94 -26.40 28.82 -1.58
C THR A 94 -25.15 29.67 -1.39
N ASN A 95 -24.33 29.41 -0.36
CA ASN A 95 -23.09 30.14 -0.10
C ASN A 95 -21.88 29.20 -0.26
N SER A 96 -20.89 29.66 -1.03
CA SER A 96 -19.59 29.01 -1.13
C SER A 96 -18.57 29.79 -0.32
N ARG A 97 -17.99 29.19 0.72
CA ARG A 97 -16.87 29.76 1.47
C ARG A 97 -15.58 29.07 1.06
N VAL A 98 -14.51 29.84 0.92
CA VAL A 98 -13.18 29.25 0.70
C VAL A 98 -12.77 28.52 1.98
N PHE A 99 -12.48 27.23 1.88
CA PHE A 99 -12.02 26.44 3.03
C PHE A 99 -10.51 26.19 2.99
N ALA A 100 -9.90 26.16 1.80
CA ALA A 100 -8.47 25.94 1.66
C ALA A 100 -7.92 26.57 0.38
N HIS A 101 -6.65 26.96 0.45
CA HIS A 101 -5.80 27.28 -0.69
C HIS A 101 -4.65 26.28 -0.73
N MET A 102 -4.22 25.91 -1.92
CA MET A 102 -3.04 25.07 -2.11
C MET A 102 -2.23 25.58 -3.28
N ASN A 103 -0.95 25.82 -3.04
CA ASN A 103 0.02 26.19 -4.08
C ASN A 103 0.82 24.94 -4.45
N SER A 104 1.07 24.73 -5.73
CA SER A 104 1.97 23.68 -6.17
C SER A 104 2.77 24.06 -7.40
N ILE A 105 3.92 23.43 -7.55
CA ILE A 105 4.77 23.53 -8.73
C ILE A 105 5.02 22.12 -9.24
N THR A 106 4.62 21.82 -10.47
CA THR A 106 5.12 20.63 -11.18
C THR A 106 6.36 21.03 -11.97
N TRP A 107 7.45 20.33 -11.73
CA TRP A 107 8.78 20.64 -12.25
C TRP A 107 9.09 19.80 -13.49
N TYR A 108 9.71 20.44 -14.48
CA TYR A 108 10.25 19.77 -15.65
C TYR A 108 11.64 20.30 -15.99
N SER A 109 12.48 19.46 -16.58
CA SER A 109 13.71 19.92 -17.21
C SER A 109 13.41 20.72 -18.49
N MET A 110 14.38 21.48 -19.00
CA MET A 110 14.26 22.15 -20.30
C MET A 110 14.06 21.16 -21.46
N ALA A 111 14.40 19.89 -21.28
CA ALA A 111 14.15 18.82 -22.25
C ALA A 111 12.75 18.19 -22.14
N GLY A 112 11.95 18.56 -21.12
CA GLY A 112 10.61 18.02 -20.91
C GLY A 112 10.54 16.83 -19.93
N GLU A 113 11.65 16.41 -19.34
CA GLU A 113 11.62 15.36 -18.32
C GLU A 113 10.82 15.82 -17.10
N ALA A 114 9.83 15.03 -16.68
CA ALA A 114 9.04 15.32 -15.49
C ALA A 114 9.84 15.00 -14.22
N LEU A 115 10.02 16.01 -13.37
CA LEU A 115 10.82 15.92 -12.14
C LEU A 115 9.96 15.79 -10.88
N GLY A 116 8.63 15.76 -11.03
CA GLY A 116 7.67 15.62 -9.94
C GLY A 116 7.00 16.95 -9.55
N SER A 117 6.26 16.95 -8.44
CA SER A 117 5.53 18.14 -7.97
C SER A 117 5.80 18.44 -6.50
N THR A 118 5.96 19.72 -6.18
CA THR A 118 6.06 20.23 -4.82
C THR A 118 4.78 20.97 -4.45
N ARG A 119 4.28 20.81 -3.22
CA ARG A 119 3.11 21.52 -2.69
C ARG A 119 3.48 22.36 -1.48
N ASN A 120 2.77 23.48 -1.31
CA ASN A 120 2.87 24.38 -0.15
C ASN A 120 4.31 24.78 0.17
N LEU A 121 5.01 25.31 -0.83
CA LEU A 121 6.32 25.92 -0.67
C LEU A 121 6.28 26.99 0.43
N LEU A 122 7.20 26.89 1.38
CA LEU A 122 7.39 27.89 2.44
C LEU A 122 8.06 29.15 1.87
N SER A 123 8.91 28.98 0.86
CA SER A 123 9.66 30.05 0.21
C SER A 123 8.93 30.63 -1.00
N THR A 124 9.01 31.96 -1.16
CA THR A 124 8.42 32.68 -2.29
C THR A 124 9.33 32.63 -3.52
N LEU A 125 8.74 32.48 -4.71
CA LEU A 125 9.46 32.71 -5.96
C LEU A 125 9.56 34.21 -6.25
N ASN A 126 10.72 34.64 -6.73
CA ASN A 126 10.94 36.00 -7.22
C ASN A 126 10.44 36.13 -8.65
N PHE A 127 9.25 36.68 -8.85
CA PHE A 127 8.64 36.79 -10.17
C PHE A 127 9.20 37.96 -10.98
N LEU A 128 9.82 37.66 -12.14
CA LEU A 128 10.05 38.67 -13.16
C LEU A 128 8.72 39.01 -13.82
N ASN A 129 8.26 40.23 -13.55
CA ASN A 129 7.06 40.80 -14.17
C ASN A 129 7.44 41.95 -15.11
N PRO A 130 8.12 41.66 -16.23
CA PRO A 130 8.58 42.70 -17.15
C PRO A 130 7.41 43.45 -17.81
N SER A 131 6.21 42.85 -17.81
CA SER A 131 4.98 43.45 -18.33
C SER A 131 4.25 44.34 -17.30
N GLN A 132 4.71 44.40 -16.04
CA GLN A 132 4.08 45.13 -14.94
C GLN A 132 2.59 44.78 -14.70
N GLU A 133 2.21 43.54 -14.96
CA GLU A 133 0.83 43.05 -14.78
C GLU A 133 0.48 42.93 -13.29
N MET A 134 -0.76 43.22 -12.91
CA MET A 134 -1.23 42.98 -11.53
C MET A 134 -1.31 41.46 -11.26
N LEU A 135 -1.17 41.04 -9.99
CA LEU A 135 -1.33 39.62 -9.63
C LEU A 135 -2.65 39.02 -10.14
N VAL A 136 -3.75 39.78 -10.09
CA VAL A 136 -5.03 39.32 -10.65
C VAL A 136 -4.96 39.10 -12.16
N GLU A 137 -4.21 39.92 -12.89
CA GLU A 137 -4.03 39.79 -14.34
C GLU A 137 -3.13 38.61 -14.69
N LEU A 138 -2.14 38.32 -13.84
CA LEU A 138 -1.25 37.16 -13.97
C LEU A 138 -1.95 35.82 -13.71
N TRP A 139 -2.93 35.78 -12.80
CA TRP A 139 -3.59 34.53 -12.40
C TRP A 139 -4.95 34.31 -13.07
N MET A 140 -5.80 35.34 -13.15
CA MET A 140 -7.22 35.21 -13.51
C MET A 140 -7.49 34.62 -14.91
N PRO A 141 -6.72 34.92 -15.97
CA PRO A 141 -6.92 34.32 -17.30
C PRO A 141 -6.70 32.80 -17.33
N HIS A 142 -5.96 32.26 -16.35
CA HIS A 142 -5.56 30.87 -16.28
C HIS A 142 -6.41 30.03 -15.32
N GLY A 143 -7.53 30.59 -14.83
CA GLY A 143 -8.44 29.96 -13.88
C GLY A 143 -9.48 29.05 -14.52
N ILE A 144 -9.51 27.78 -14.13
CA ILE A 144 -10.56 26.82 -14.47
C ILE A 144 -11.36 26.50 -13.21
N CYS A 145 -12.64 26.90 -13.17
CA CYS A 145 -13.56 26.50 -12.12
C CYS A 145 -14.11 25.09 -12.41
N LYS A 146 -13.82 24.13 -11.54
CA LYS A 146 -14.43 22.80 -11.55
C LYS A 146 -15.54 22.74 -10.49
N ARG A 147 -16.75 22.35 -10.90
CA ARG A 147 -17.84 21.98 -9.98
C ARG A 147 -17.99 20.47 -9.98
N GLY A 148 -17.74 19.83 -8.85
CA GLY A 148 -18.05 18.43 -8.61
C GLY A 148 -19.56 18.20 -8.66
N GLY A 149 -19.95 17.05 -9.22
CA GLY A 149 -21.34 16.59 -9.21
C GLY A 149 -21.81 16.19 -7.81
N TYR A 150 -23.10 15.85 -7.67
CA TYR A 150 -23.74 15.48 -6.41
C TYR A 150 -23.07 14.22 -5.81
N THR A 151 -22.30 14.36 -4.72
CA THR A 151 -21.62 13.26 -4.01
C THR A 151 -22.47 12.65 -2.87
N GLY A 152 -23.79 12.84 -2.91
CA GLY A 152 -24.69 12.35 -1.85
C GLY A 152 -24.63 13.26 -0.61
N ASN A 153 -24.20 12.72 0.53
CA ASN A 153 -24.27 13.42 1.83
C ASN A 153 -23.19 14.51 2.00
N GLU A 154 -22.19 14.56 1.13
CA GLU A 154 -21.01 15.43 1.25
C GLU A 154 -21.17 16.78 0.53
N GLY A 155 -22.29 16.99 -0.16
CA GLY A 155 -22.57 18.25 -0.87
C GLY A 155 -21.67 18.47 -2.11
N PRO A 156 -22.03 19.42 -3.00
CA PRO A 156 -21.31 19.64 -4.25
C PRO A 156 -19.97 20.35 -4.04
N THR A 157 -18.85 19.65 -4.08
CA THR A 157 -17.53 20.29 -3.98
C THR A 157 -17.25 21.22 -5.17
N LYS A 158 -16.90 22.48 -4.90
CA LYS A 158 -16.43 23.43 -5.91
C LYS A 158 -14.94 23.68 -5.69
N SER A 159 -14.17 23.68 -6.76
CA SER A 159 -12.76 24.11 -6.76
C SER A 159 -12.51 25.06 -7.93
N THR A 160 -11.57 25.99 -7.75
CA THR A 160 -11.05 26.81 -8.84
C THR A 160 -9.55 26.61 -8.88
N VAL A 161 -9.03 26.21 -10.04
CA VAL A 161 -7.61 25.93 -10.26
C VAL A 161 -7.07 26.97 -11.20
N TYR A 162 -6.12 27.79 -10.76
CA TYR A 162 -5.36 28.67 -11.64
C TYR A 162 -4.04 27.97 -11.98
N CYS A 163 -3.70 27.87 -13.26
CA CYS A 163 -2.49 27.14 -13.68
C CYS A 163 -1.77 27.85 -14.83
N THR A 164 -0.51 28.21 -14.62
CA THR A 164 0.35 28.82 -15.65
C THR A 164 1.74 28.20 -15.64
N TYR A 165 2.55 28.48 -16.66
CA TYR A 165 3.92 27.99 -16.76
C TYR A 165 4.91 29.14 -16.57
N ALA A 166 6.07 28.83 -15.98
CA ALA A 166 7.18 29.76 -15.81
C ALA A 166 8.51 29.07 -16.15
N ILE A 167 9.49 29.87 -16.56
CA ILE A 167 10.89 29.49 -16.47
C ILE A 167 11.41 29.91 -15.10
N ILE A 168 11.87 28.94 -14.32
CA ILE A 168 12.52 29.17 -13.03
C ILE A 168 14.02 29.03 -13.25
N ALA A 169 14.76 30.02 -12.79
CA ALA A 169 16.20 30.12 -12.99
C ALA A 169 16.90 30.54 -11.70
N TRP A 170 18.08 29.97 -11.47
CA TRP A 170 18.99 30.38 -10.41
C TRP A 170 20.43 30.08 -10.83
N PRO A 171 21.45 30.72 -10.23
CA PRO A 171 22.84 30.38 -10.46
C PRO A 171 23.11 28.88 -10.30
N ALA A 172 23.87 28.28 -11.22
CA ALA A 172 24.18 26.86 -11.20
C ALA A 172 24.95 26.46 -9.92
N ALA A 173 25.73 27.38 -9.36
CA ALA A 173 26.41 27.21 -8.07
C ALA A 173 25.44 26.97 -6.90
N LEU A 174 24.23 27.54 -6.94
CA LEU A 174 23.18 27.36 -5.93
C LEU A 174 22.25 26.19 -6.22
N HIS A 175 22.49 25.44 -7.32
CA HIS A 175 21.52 24.44 -7.77
C HIS A 175 21.24 23.38 -6.70
N THR A 176 22.23 22.96 -5.93
CA THR A 176 22.03 22.00 -4.83
C THR A 176 21.09 22.56 -3.78
N GLU A 177 21.42 23.73 -3.22
CA GLU A 177 20.62 24.40 -2.19
C GLU A 177 19.17 24.61 -2.66
N LYS A 178 18.99 25.20 -3.85
CA LYS A 178 17.66 25.47 -4.41
C LYS A 178 16.87 24.21 -4.75
N THR A 179 17.55 23.12 -5.11
CA THR A 179 16.88 21.82 -5.30
C THR A 179 16.32 21.30 -3.98
N LEU A 180 17.11 21.33 -2.91
CA LEU A 180 16.69 20.87 -1.59
C LEU A 180 15.56 21.74 -1.01
N GLU A 181 15.56 23.03 -1.32
CA GLU A 181 14.54 23.98 -0.89
C GLU A 181 13.21 23.82 -1.67
N TYR A 182 13.26 23.83 -3.00
CA TYR A 182 12.06 23.99 -3.84
C TYR A 182 11.57 22.73 -4.53
N MET A 183 12.46 21.80 -4.86
CA MET A 183 12.12 20.66 -5.73
C MET A 183 11.53 19.48 -4.92
N PRO A 184 10.98 18.47 -5.61
CA PRO A 184 10.45 17.27 -4.96
C PRO A 184 11.55 16.51 -4.23
N GLU A 185 11.19 15.87 -3.13
CA GLU A 185 12.10 15.17 -2.23
C GLU A 185 12.89 14.05 -2.93
N ASP A 186 12.29 13.36 -3.89
CA ASP A 186 12.96 12.34 -4.71
C ASP A 186 14.12 12.95 -5.53
N VAL A 187 13.96 14.16 -6.05
CA VAL A 187 15.02 14.85 -6.82
C VAL A 187 16.13 15.30 -5.87
N GLY A 188 15.76 15.84 -4.70
CA GLY A 188 16.71 16.29 -3.68
C GLY A 188 17.59 15.15 -3.17
N VAL A 189 16.99 14.01 -2.82
CA VAL A 189 17.75 12.85 -2.31
C VAL A 189 18.62 12.21 -3.39
N GLU A 190 18.15 12.18 -4.65
CA GLU A 190 18.96 11.70 -5.78
C GLU A 190 20.17 12.59 -6.05
N LEU A 191 20.01 13.91 -5.93
CA LEU A 191 21.11 14.85 -6.08
C LEU A 191 22.17 14.64 -5.01
N LEU A 192 21.76 14.50 -3.74
CA LEU A 192 22.65 14.23 -2.62
C LEU A 192 23.37 12.88 -2.79
N SER A 193 22.67 11.86 -3.26
CA SER A 193 23.24 10.54 -3.58
C SER A 193 24.25 10.61 -4.72
N ALA A 194 23.94 11.32 -5.80
CA ALA A 194 24.86 11.51 -6.93
C ALA A 194 26.13 12.27 -6.51
N GLN A 195 26.02 13.21 -5.58
CA GLN A 195 27.14 13.93 -4.97
C GLN A 195 27.91 13.11 -3.92
N LYS A 196 27.40 11.93 -3.55
CA LYS A 196 27.91 11.11 -2.43
C LYS A 196 28.06 11.92 -1.15
N SER A 197 27.08 12.78 -0.88
CA SER A 197 27.11 13.62 0.32
C SER A 197 27.07 12.74 1.57
N THR A 198 28.08 12.86 2.41
CA THR A 198 28.15 12.23 3.74
C THR A 198 28.06 13.27 4.85
N ASP A 199 27.74 14.52 4.51
CA ASP A 199 27.65 15.60 5.47
C ASP A 199 26.32 15.52 6.23
N ALA A 200 26.41 15.17 7.51
CA ALA A 200 25.26 15.05 8.39
C ALA A 200 24.51 16.38 8.56
N ALA A 201 25.18 17.54 8.53
CA ALA A 201 24.51 18.82 8.68
C ALA A 201 23.64 19.14 7.44
N VAL A 202 24.17 18.91 6.24
CA VAL A 202 23.42 19.09 4.98
C VAL A 202 22.20 18.16 4.93
N LEU A 203 22.36 16.90 5.34
CA LEU A 203 21.25 15.96 5.43
C LEU A 203 20.22 16.39 6.47
N ARG A 204 20.66 16.90 7.63
CA ARG A 204 19.78 17.41 8.68
C ARG A 204 18.90 18.55 8.17
N ASP A 205 19.53 19.57 7.59
CA ASP A 205 18.83 20.75 7.08
C ASP A 205 17.80 20.36 6.01
N PHE A 206 18.16 19.44 5.12
CA PHE A 206 17.25 18.91 4.11
C PHE A 206 16.03 18.20 4.74
N LEU A 207 16.25 17.30 5.70
CA LEU A 207 15.17 16.55 6.35
C LEU A 207 14.29 17.44 7.23
N GLU A 208 14.85 18.43 7.91
CA GLU A 208 14.10 19.40 8.71
C GLU A 208 13.22 20.30 7.83
N ASN A 209 13.75 20.78 6.71
CA ASN A 209 12.97 21.54 5.72
C ASN A 209 11.82 20.69 5.15
N LEU A 210 12.11 19.43 4.77
CA LEU A 210 11.09 18.50 4.28
C LEU A 210 10.01 18.24 5.33
N ASN A 211 10.39 18.01 6.59
CA ASN A 211 9.42 17.83 7.67
C ASN A 211 8.54 19.08 7.86
N ALA A 212 9.13 20.27 7.85
CA ALA A 212 8.39 21.53 7.96
C ALA A 212 7.40 21.71 6.80
N ARG A 213 7.80 21.37 5.57
CA ARG A 213 6.92 21.37 4.38
C ARG A 213 5.73 20.42 4.57
N LEU A 214 5.98 19.18 5.01
CA LEU A 214 4.92 18.18 5.21
C LEU A 214 3.98 18.54 6.37
N GLU A 215 4.49 19.10 7.47
CA GLU A 215 3.68 19.58 8.59
C GLU A 215 2.83 20.81 8.18
N GLY A 216 3.40 21.72 7.40
CA GLY A 216 2.74 22.92 6.89
C GLY A 216 1.62 22.66 5.89
N GLN A 217 1.56 21.46 5.29
CA GLN A 217 0.55 21.12 4.29
C GLN A 217 -0.89 21.02 4.85
N GLY A 218 -1.05 20.92 6.18
CA GLY A 218 -2.36 20.85 6.82
C GLY A 218 -3.15 19.58 6.46
N LYS A 219 -3.91 19.03 7.40
CA LYS A 219 -4.82 17.91 7.11
C LYS A 219 -6.01 18.43 6.31
N VAL A 220 -5.90 18.56 4.99
CA VAL A 220 -7.08 18.74 4.14
C VAL A 220 -7.88 17.44 4.23
N ALA A 221 -8.87 17.42 5.12
CA ALA A 221 -9.52 16.24 5.71
C ALA A 221 -10.14 15.23 4.71
N TRP A 222 -10.24 15.59 3.43
CA TRP A 222 -10.88 14.78 2.39
C TRP A 222 -9.89 13.98 1.54
N TYR A 223 -8.61 14.39 1.50
CA TYR A 223 -7.51 13.64 0.90
C TYR A 223 -6.52 13.28 2.01
N SER A 224 -6.94 12.36 2.89
CA SER A 224 -6.10 11.76 3.92
C SER A 224 -5.08 10.77 3.31
N TYR A 225 -4.30 11.23 2.35
CA TYR A 225 -2.94 10.75 2.22
C TYR A 225 -2.13 11.78 3.00
N ARG A 226 -1.43 11.38 4.06
CA ARG A 226 -0.16 12.08 4.26
C ARG A 226 0.54 11.94 2.91
N ASP A 227 1.00 13.04 2.32
CA ASP A 227 1.96 12.95 1.21
C ASP A 227 3.26 12.41 1.84
N ASP A 228 3.20 11.12 2.19
CA ASP A 228 4.25 10.32 2.74
C ASP A 228 5.35 10.25 1.68
N VAL A 229 6.61 10.37 2.11
CA VAL A 229 7.74 10.27 1.19
C VAL A 229 7.72 8.92 0.46
N SER A 230 8.18 8.91 -0.78
CA SER A 230 8.12 7.70 -1.62
C SER A 230 9.01 6.57 -1.08
N VAL A 231 8.73 5.32 -1.47
CA VAL A 231 9.62 4.18 -1.16
C VAL A 231 11.00 4.36 -1.81
N LYS A 232 11.04 4.96 -3.00
CA LYS A 232 12.28 5.32 -3.69
C LYS A 232 13.12 6.31 -2.86
N PHE A 233 12.48 7.34 -2.32
CA PHE A 233 13.12 8.29 -1.41
C PHE A 233 13.70 7.59 -0.19
N CYS A 234 12.90 6.75 0.49
CA CYS A 234 13.32 6.01 1.67
C CYS A 234 14.56 5.15 1.40
N ARG A 235 14.58 4.43 0.27
CA ARG A 235 15.70 3.58 -0.13
C ARG A 235 16.99 4.38 -0.28
N THR A 236 16.95 5.43 -1.09
CA THR A 236 18.12 6.29 -1.35
C THR A 236 18.59 7.00 -0.08
N LEU A 237 17.66 7.49 0.74
CA LEU A 237 18.00 8.17 1.99
C LEU A 237 18.64 7.22 3.00
N CYS A 238 18.17 5.97 3.13
CA CYS A 238 18.80 5.00 4.02
C CYS A 238 20.29 4.77 3.69
N GLU A 239 20.65 4.73 2.41
CA GLU A 239 22.05 4.61 1.99
C GLU A 239 22.89 5.83 2.42
N LEU A 240 22.33 7.04 2.25
CA LEU A 240 22.96 8.29 2.69
C LEU A 240 23.10 8.36 4.22
N LEU A 241 22.08 7.92 4.97
CA LEU A 241 22.10 7.88 6.42
C LEU A 241 23.19 6.94 6.95
N VAL A 242 23.33 5.75 6.35
CA VAL A 242 24.43 4.82 6.68
C VAL A 242 25.78 5.48 6.39
N ALA A 243 25.92 6.17 5.26
CA ALA A 243 27.17 6.82 4.88
C ALA A 243 27.53 8.01 5.79
N ALA A 244 26.53 8.76 6.29
CA ALA A 244 26.72 9.87 7.20
C ALA A 244 27.07 9.42 8.63
N GLY A 245 26.58 8.25 9.06
CA GLY A 245 26.94 7.67 10.36
C GLY A 245 26.39 8.42 11.58
N ASP A 246 25.33 9.22 11.41
CA ASP A 246 24.68 9.97 12.48
C ASP A 246 23.38 9.28 12.93
N SER A 247 23.36 8.72 14.15
CA SER A 247 22.21 8.00 14.70
C SER A 247 21.03 8.92 15.04
N GLU A 248 21.25 10.21 15.31
CA GLU A 248 20.17 11.16 15.52
C GLU A 248 19.41 11.43 14.23
N LEU A 249 20.10 11.48 13.08
CA LEU A 249 19.46 11.61 11.78
C LEU A 249 18.61 10.39 11.43
N VAL A 250 19.12 9.19 11.72
CA VAL A 250 18.36 7.94 11.57
C VAL A 250 17.08 8.03 12.41
N ASN A 251 17.20 8.41 13.69
CA ASN A 251 16.04 8.59 14.57
C ASN A 251 15.06 9.65 14.05
N PHE A 252 15.55 10.78 13.56
CA PHE A 252 14.72 11.85 13.00
C PHE A 252 13.91 11.32 11.81
N PHE A 253 14.58 10.70 10.83
CA PHE A 253 13.92 10.15 9.66
C PHE A 253 12.84 9.14 10.03
N PHE A 254 13.18 8.10 10.79
CA PHE A 254 12.23 7.03 11.12
C PHE A 254 11.08 7.49 12.04
N SER A 255 11.27 8.56 12.82
CA SER A 255 10.23 9.05 13.73
C SER A 255 9.30 10.11 13.13
N LYS A 256 9.77 10.87 12.14
CA LYS A 256 9.06 12.03 11.58
C LYS A 256 8.62 11.85 10.14
N LEU A 257 9.47 11.23 9.32
CA LEU A 257 9.33 11.25 7.86
C LEU A 257 9.03 9.88 7.27
N CYS A 258 9.60 8.80 7.83
CA CYS A 258 9.42 7.46 7.31
C CYS A 258 7.93 7.09 7.29
N PRO A 259 7.40 6.67 6.14
CA PRO A 259 6.00 6.33 6.01
C PRO A 259 5.71 4.98 6.67
N SER A 260 4.43 4.70 6.90
CA SER A 260 4.05 3.37 7.35
C SER A 260 4.32 2.35 6.25
N LEU A 261 5.22 1.40 6.53
CA LEU A 261 5.71 0.43 5.55
C LEU A 261 4.68 -0.66 5.20
N ASP A 262 3.60 -0.79 5.97
CA ASP A 262 2.65 -1.90 5.86
C ASP A 262 1.88 -1.83 4.54
N GLY A 263 2.08 -2.81 3.66
CA GLY A 263 1.36 -2.92 2.39
C GLY A 263 1.67 -1.84 1.35
N LEU A 264 2.77 -1.09 1.50
CA LEU A 264 3.24 -0.12 0.51
C LEU A 264 3.75 -0.83 -0.75
N GLU A 265 3.39 -0.32 -1.93
CA GLU A 265 3.94 -0.79 -3.20
C GLU A 265 5.48 -0.68 -3.21
N ASP A 266 6.17 -1.71 -3.71
CA ASP A 266 7.65 -1.81 -3.77
C ASP A 266 8.38 -1.75 -2.42
N ASN A 267 7.67 -1.89 -1.29
CA ASN A 267 8.27 -1.78 0.04
C ASN A 267 9.36 -2.84 0.31
N GLU A 268 9.31 -4.00 -0.34
CA GLU A 268 10.34 -5.03 -0.26
C GLU A 268 11.73 -4.53 -0.67
N SER A 269 11.80 -3.52 -1.53
CA SER A 269 13.07 -2.89 -1.91
C SER A 269 13.79 -2.22 -0.73
N LEU A 270 13.10 -1.99 0.39
CA LEU A 270 13.66 -1.44 1.63
C LEU A 270 14.30 -2.49 2.54
N ILE A 271 14.15 -3.79 2.28
CA ILE A 271 14.69 -4.85 3.15
C ILE A 271 16.21 -4.71 3.32
N GLN A 272 16.96 -4.58 2.22
CA GLN A 272 18.43 -4.44 2.27
C GLN A 272 18.89 -3.11 2.90
N PRO A 273 18.28 -1.95 2.57
CA PRO A 273 18.53 -0.71 3.29
C PRO A 273 18.29 -0.81 4.80
N MET A 274 17.21 -1.46 5.24
CA MET A 274 16.90 -1.65 6.67
C MET A 274 17.95 -2.53 7.36
N ILE A 275 18.35 -3.63 6.73
CA ILE A 275 19.45 -4.47 7.23
C ILE A 275 20.74 -3.64 7.38
N SER A 276 21.04 -2.79 6.41
CA SER A 276 22.23 -1.94 6.40
C SER A 276 22.22 -0.92 7.55
N ILE A 277 21.07 -0.27 7.79
CA ILE A 277 20.88 0.62 8.95
C ILE A 277 21.08 -0.14 10.26
N VAL A 278 20.42 -1.27 10.45
CA VAL A 278 20.50 -2.03 11.71
C VAL A 278 21.92 -2.57 11.97
N ARG A 279 22.70 -2.84 10.92
CA ARG A 279 24.10 -3.25 11.04
C ARG A 279 25.07 -2.09 11.29
N ALA A 280 24.77 -0.90 10.76
CA ALA A 280 25.67 0.25 10.81
C ALA A 280 25.66 0.97 12.16
N PHE A 281 24.54 0.90 12.91
CA PHE A 281 24.33 1.68 14.13
C PHE A 281 24.14 0.78 15.36
N ASP A 282 24.48 1.31 16.55
CA ASP A 282 24.21 0.61 17.81
C ASP A 282 22.68 0.47 18.01
N TRP A 283 22.24 -0.73 18.35
CA TRP A 283 20.82 -1.01 18.59
C TRP A 283 20.23 -0.17 19.72
N ASN A 284 21.02 0.25 20.71
CA ASN A 284 20.55 1.11 21.79
C ASN A 284 20.16 2.51 21.30
N ASP A 285 20.78 2.98 20.22
CA ASP A 285 20.55 4.31 19.68
C ASP A 285 19.32 4.35 18.77
N ILE A 286 19.13 3.32 17.93
CA ILE A 286 18.09 3.32 16.88
C ILE A 286 16.98 2.28 17.09
N GLY A 287 17.15 1.34 18.01
CA GLY A 287 16.28 0.17 18.13
C GLY A 287 14.82 0.52 18.41
N GLN A 288 14.57 1.53 19.25
CA GLN A 288 13.21 1.95 19.57
C GLN A 288 12.45 2.48 18.35
N VAL A 289 13.10 3.29 17.51
CA VAL A 289 12.44 3.87 16.35
C VAL A 289 12.18 2.80 15.28
N ILE A 290 13.11 1.86 15.07
CA ILE A 290 12.94 0.74 14.12
C ILE A 290 11.81 -0.18 14.57
N LEU A 291 11.74 -0.53 15.87
CA LEU A 291 10.64 -1.33 16.41
C LEU A 291 9.30 -0.65 16.23
N LYS A 292 9.24 0.68 16.40
CA LYS A 292 8.02 1.46 16.16
C LYS A 292 7.60 1.38 14.69
N THR A 293 8.52 1.58 13.74
CA THR A 293 8.23 1.52 12.30
C THR A 293 7.62 0.18 11.87
N PHE A 294 8.20 -0.96 12.30
CA PHE A 294 7.63 -2.29 12.04
C PHE A 294 6.40 -2.60 12.93
N GLY A 295 6.27 -1.91 14.05
CA GLY A 295 5.19 -2.05 15.01
C GLY A 295 3.91 -1.31 14.63
N GLU A 296 3.96 -0.38 13.68
CA GLU A 296 2.77 0.33 13.21
C GLU A 296 1.88 -0.59 12.37
N PHE A 297 0.56 -0.48 12.54
CA PHE A 297 -0.43 -1.18 11.73
C PHE A 297 -1.37 -0.15 11.14
N VAL A 298 -1.52 -0.14 9.82
CA VAL A 298 -2.39 0.81 9.13
C VAL A 298 -3.44 0.03 8.37
N SER A 299 -4.69 0.18 8.79
CA SER A 299 -5.84 -0.33 8.04
C SER A 299 -5.98 0.50 6.76
N ARG A 300 -5.32 0.06 5.68
CA ARG A 300 -5.48 0.66 4.35
C ARG A 300 -6.83 0.23 3.78
N ARG A 301 -7.66 1.20 3.40
CA ARG A 301 -8.85 0.93 2.58
C ARG A 301 -8.40 0.76 1.13
N GLY A 302 -8.28 -0.47 0.65
CA GLY A 302 -7.87 -0.77 -0.72
C GLY A 302 -7.18 -2.12 -0.86
N GLU A 303 -6.69 -2.44 -2.06
CA GLU A 303 -5.82 -3.59 -2.30
C GLU A 303 -4.46 -3.34 -1.61
N ILE A 304 -3.97 -4.35 -0.89
CA ILE A 304 -2.62 -4.39 -0.35
C ILE A 304 -1.70 -4.70 -1.53
N LEU A 305 -0.79 -3.77 -1.88
CA LEU A 305 0.06 -3.88 -3.07
C LEU A 305 1.44 -4.47 -2.76
N GLY A 306 1.95 -4.30 -1.55
CA GLY A 306 3.26 -4.82 -1.13
C GLY A 306 3.21 -5.71 0.11
N ALA A 307 4.39 -6.05 0.63
CA ALA A 307 4.54 -6.97 1.75
C ALA A 307 3.94 -6.40 3.04
N SER A 308 3.45 -7.27 3.92
CA SER A 308 3.01 -6.85 5.26
C SER A 308 4.21 -6.43 6.14
N ASN A 309 3.96 -5.64 7.18
CA ASN A 309 4.98 -5.29 8.16
C ASN A 309 5.58 -6.53 8.87
N LEU A 310 4.78 -7.58 9.07
CA LEU A 310 5.27 -8.85 9.61
C LEU A 310 6.26 -9.52 8.66
N GLU A 311 5.91 -9.59 7.38
CA GLU A 311 6.77 -10.16 6.34
C GLU A 311 8.07 -9.37 6.18
N MET A 312 7.98 -8.05 6.08
CA MET A 312 9.12 -7.14 6.00
C MET A 312 10.06 -7.32 7.19
N ASN A 313 9.52 -7.33 8.42
CA ASN A 313 10.29 -7.55 9.65
C ASN A 313 11.03 -8.90 9.59
N LEU A 314 10.34 -9.99 9.25
CA LEU A 314 10.94 -11.32 9.18
C LEU A 314 12.02 -11.44 8.09
N LYS A 315 11.85 -10.78 6.95
CA LYS A 315 12.88 -10.71 5.90
C LYS A 315 14.10 -9.90 6.35
N VAL A 316 13.91 -8.80 7.10
CA VAL A 316 15.02 -8.06 7.72
C VAL A 316 15.74 -8.93 8.75
N VAL A 317 15.02 -9.60 9.66
CA VAL A 317 15.56 -10.55 10.64
C VAL A 317 16.42 -11.64 9.98
N THR A 318 16.02 -12.11 8.80
CA THR A 318 16.76 -13.11 8.04
C THR A 318 18.13 -12.63 7.61
N GLY A 319 18.28 -11.34 7.33
CA GLY A 319 19.55 -10.72 6.97
C GLY A 319 20.44 -10.33 8.15
N LEU A 320 19.97 -10.46 9.40
CA LEU A 320 20.70 -10.04 10.59
C LEU A 320 21.48 -11.18 11.27
N ASP A 321 22.64 -10.81 11.79
CA ASP A 321 23.46 -11.63 12.67
C ASP A 321 22.80 -11.78 14.05
N ASN A 322 23.15 -12.84 14.77
CA ASN A 322 22.60 -13.07 16.10
C ASN A 322 23.05 -11.94 17.06
N GLY A 323 22.08 -11.31 17.72
CA GLY A 323 22.32 -10.18 18.61
C GLY A 323 21.03 -9.53 19.08
N ALA A 324 21.16 -8.43 19.83
CA ALA A 324 20.03 -7.72 20.44
C ALA A 324 18.97 -7.27 19.42
N ALA A 325 19.41 -6.75 18.26
CA ALA A 325 18.52 -6.30 17.20
C ALA A 325 17.64 -7.44 16.65
N LYS A 326 18.27 -8.57 16.30
CA LYS A 326 17.57 -9.75 15.79
C LYS A 326 16.58 -10.31 16.81
N GLN A 327 16.97 -10.38 18.09
CA GLN A 327 16.10 -10.85 19.17
C GLN A 327 14.89 -9.92 19.36
N ALA A 328 15.11 -8.61 19.39
CA ALA A 328 14.04 -7.63 19.56
C ALA A 328 13.04 -7.64 18.39
N LEU A 329 13.54 -7.71 17.15
CA LEU A 329 12.70 -7.78 15.96
C LEU A 329 11.93 -9.11 15.89
N LEU A 330 12.54 -10.23 16.26
CA LEU A 330 11.86 -11.52 16.37
C LEU A 330 10.76 -11.52 17.43
N LYS A 331 11.01 -10.90 18.58
CA LYS A 331 10.00 -10.72 19.62
C LYS A 331 8.82 -9.91 19.09
N LEU A 332 9.09 -8.79 18.41
CA LEU A 332 8.05 -7.98 17.76
C LEU A 332 7.27 -8.79 16.72
N ALA A 333 7.94 -9.61 15.90
CA ALA A 333 7.28 -10.47 14.93
C ALA A 333 6.36 -11.52 15.59
N ALA A 334 6.79 -12.11 16.71
CA ALA A 334 5.96 -13.04 17.49
C ALA A 334 4.72 -12.36 18.08
N GLU A 335 4.88 -11.16 18.65
CA GLU A 335 3.78 -10.33 19.17
C GLU A 335 2.78 -9.97 18.05
N LYS A 336 3.29 -9.63 16.87
CA LYS A 336 2.46 -9.34 15.69
C LYS A 336 1.71 -10.57 15.22
N ALA A 337 2.38 -11.70 15.05
CA ALA A 337 1.75 -12.96 14.60
C ALA A 337 0.59 -13.39 15.51
N ALA A 338 0.68 -13.15 16.82
CA ALA A 338 -0.40 -13.43 17.76
C ALA A 338 -1.69 -12.61 17.50
N CYS A 339 -1.56 -11.44 16.87
CA CYS A 339 -2.66 -10.54 16.51
C CYS A 339 -3.22 -10.78 15.10
N PHE A 340 -2.56 -11.58 14.26
CA PHE A 340 -3.03 -11.87 12.90
C PHE A 340 -4.22 -12.84 12.89
N PRO A 341 -5.15 -12.70 11.92
CA PRO A 341 -6.15 -13.73 11.66
C PRO A 341 -5.47 -15.08 11.43
N LYS A 342 -5.88 -16.10 12.21
CA LYS A 342 -5.21 -17.42 12.25
C LYS A 342 -5.26 -18.14 10.91
N ASP A 343 -6.34 -17.95 10.16
CA ASP A 343 -6.56 -18.43 8.80
C ASP A 343 -5.60 -17.78 7.81
N GLY A 344 -5.46 -16.45 7.86
CA GLY A 344 -4.50 -15.71 7.03
C GLY A 344 -3.05 -16.07 7.34
N LEU A 345 -2.70 -16.17 8.63
CA LEU A 345 -1.35 -16.51 9.06
C LEU A 345 -0.90 -17.89 8.51
N CYS A 346 -1.73 -18.92 8.67
CA CYS A 346 -1.33 -20.31 8.35
C CYS A 346 -1.33 -20.65 6.85
N LEU A 347 -1.74 -19.71 5.99
CA LEU A 347 -1.84 -19.90 4.53
C LEU A 347 -0.77 -19.13 3.75
N ASP A 348 0.10 -18.37 4.43
CA ASP A 348 1.00 -17.42 3.80
C ASP A 348 2.48 -17.61 4.19
N GLY A 349 3.39 -17.11 3.36
CA GLY A 349 4.84 -17.24 3.48
C GLY A 349 5.49 -16.77 4.81
N PRO A 350 4.98 -15.75 5.53
CA PRO A 350 5.59 -15.26 6.76
C PRO A 350 5.71 -16.31 7.89
N VAL A 351 4.85 -17.33 7.91
CA VAL A 351 4.87 -18.38 8.94
C VAL A 351 6.15 -19.22 8.91
N GLU A 352 6.66 -19.50 7.71
CA GLU A 352 7.86 -20.31 7.56
C GLU A 352 9.08 -19.61 8.18
N LEU A 353 9.29 -18.34 7.81
CA LEU A 353 10.37 -17.52 8.36
C LEU A 353 10.24 -17.36 9.88
N LEU A 354 9.02 -17.12 10.37
CA LEU A 354 8.78 -16.99 11.82
C LEU A 354 9.17 -18.26 12.58
N LEU A 355 8.76 -19.44 12.09
CA LEU A 355 9.08 -20.72 12.70
C LEU A 355 10.57 -21.03 12.62
N GLU A 356 11.17 -20.86 11.44
CA GLU A 356 12.59 -21.13 11.21
C GLU A 356 13.48 -20.34 12.18
N HIS A 357 13.22 -19.03 12.32
CA HIS A 357 13.98 -18.20 13.24
C HIS A 357 13.67 -18.48 14.70
N ALA A 358 12.40 -18.73 15.07
CA ALA A 358 12.05 -19.08 16.45
C ALA A 358 12.72 -20.39 16.90
N ILE A 359 12.78 -21.39 16.02
CA ILE A 359 13.41 -22.69 16.30
C ILE A 359 14.91 -22.56 16.51
N ARG A 360 15.58 -21.62 15.82
CA ARG A 360 17.02 -21.36 15.95
C ARG A 360 17.37 -20.31 17.01
N CYS A 361 16.41 -19.51 17.47
CA CYS A 361 16.65 -18.46 18.44
C CYS A 361 17.05 -19.04 19.80
N GLU A 362 18.11 -18.57 20.44
CA GLU A 362 18.53 -19.07 21.76
C GLU A 362 17.52 -18.71 22.87
N ASP A 363 16.76 -17.63 22.71
CA ASP A 363 15.77 -17.18 23.66
C ASP A 363 14.52 -18.09 23.65
N LYS A 364 14.40 -18.89 24.71
CA LYS A 364 13.27 -19.80 24.91
C LYS A 364 11.92 -19.08 25.00
N THR A 365 11.89 -17.84 25.50
CA THR A 365 10.64 -17.07 25.64
C THR A 365 10.07 -16.67 24.29
N ILE A 366 10.93 -16.34 23.31
CA ILE A 366 10.53 -16.03 21.93
C ILE A 366 9.99 -17.31 21.27
N PHE A 367 10.71 -18.41 21.40
CA PHE A 367 10.27 -19.71 20.90
C PHE A 367 8.89 -20.10 21.45
N ASP A 368 8.71 -20.02 22.77
CA ASP A 368 7.45 -20.37 23.43
C ASP A 368 6.31 -19.46 22.96
N SER A 369 6.58 -18.15 22.78
CA SER A 369 5.60 -17.18 22.27
C SER A 369 5.12 -17.54 20.87
N VAL A 370 6.04 -17.86 19.95
CA VAL A 370 5.70 -18.25 18.57
C VAL A 370 4.91 -19.55 18.53
N VAL A 371 5.37 -20.58 19.24
CA VAL A 371 4.68 -21.89 19.28
C VAL A 371 3.27 -21.75 19.85
N ASN A 372 3.06 -20.92 20.87
CA ASN A 372 1.75 -20.70 21.47
C ASN A 372 0.74 -20.11 20.48
N VAL A 373 1.18 -19.31 19.49
CA VAL A 373 0.30 -18.84 18.40
C VAL A 373 -0.34 -20.03 17.67
N PHE A 374 0.45 -21.06 17.37
CA PHE A 374 -0.01 -22.21 16.58
C PHE A 374 -0.74 -23.29 17.39
N LYS A 375 -0.52 -23.38 18.71
CA LYS A 375 -1.27 -24.30 19.58
C LYS A 375 -2.79 -24.02 19.53
N GLU A 376 -3.15 -22.75 19.42
CA GLU A 376 -4.52 -22.27 19.40
C GLU A 376 -5.16 -22.28 17.99
N VAL A 377 -4.44 -22.70 16.96
CA VAL A 377 -4.94 -22.79 15.58
C VAL A 377 -5.73 -24.08 15.38
N ASP A 378 -6.81 -24.02 14.60
CA ASP A 378 -7.60 -25.19 14.23
C ASP A 378 -6.73 -26.22 13.46
N ALA A 379 -6.87 -27.50 13.81
CA ALA A 379 -6.05 -28.56 13.22
C ALA A 379 -6.22 -28.68 11.70
N SER A 380 -7.35 -28.23 11.14
CA SER A 380 -7.60 -28.18 9.70
C SER A 380 -6.70 -27.20 8.96
N LEU A 381 -6.22 -26.14 9.63
CA LEU A 381 -5.40 -25.05 9.06
C LEU A 381 -3.89 -25.27 9.26
N LEU A 382 -3.49 -26.27 10.03
CA LEU A 382 -2.08 -26.52 10.39
C LEU A 382 -1.26 -27.24 9.31
N GLU A 383 -1.75 -27.37 8.08
CA GLU A 383 -1.06 -28.14 7.04
C GLU A 383 0.34 -27.62 6.71
N TYR A 384 0.44 -26.32 6.42
CA TYR A 384 1.71 -25.68 6.09
C TYR A 384 2.65 -25.69 7.30
N VAL A 385 2.15 -25.24 8.45
CA VAL A 385 2.86 -25.23 9.75
C VAL A 385 3.44 -26.61 10.08
N ALA A 386 2.63 -27.67 9.98
CA ALA A 386 3.07 -29.03 10.31
C ALA A 386 4.16 -29.53 9.34
N THR A 387 4.11 -29.10 8.08
CA THR A 387 5.13 -29.45 7.08
C THR A 387 6.46 -28.76 7.39
N THR A 388 6.45 -27.45 7.65
CA THR A 388 7.65 -26.68 8.03
C THR A 388 8.28 -27.23 9.32
N ILE A 389 7.45 -27.51 10.34
CA ILE A 389 7.92 -28.12 11.59
C ILE A 389 8.53 -29.50 11.32
N SER A 390 7.87 -30.34 10.53
CA SER A 390 8.37 -31.69 10.21
C SER A 390 9.71 -31.66 9.50
N GLN A 391 9.97 -30.66 8.66
CA GLN A 391 11.28 -30.46 8.04
C GLN A 391 12.32 -30.03 9.08
N SER A 392 11.96 -29.09 9.96
CA SER A 392 12.86 -28.53 10.96
C SER A 392 13.27 -29.53 12.05
N ILE A 393 12.38 -30.47 12.40
CA ILE A 393 12.65 -31.49 13.42
C ILE A 393 13.56 -32.62 12.90
N ARG A 394 13.64 -32.87 11.58
CA ARG A 394 14.42 -34.01 11.03
C ARG A 394 15.88 -34.02 11.47
N ASP A 395 16.46 -32.84 11.57
CA ASP A 395 17.86 -32.64 11.92
C ASP A 395 18.04 -32.24 13.40
N MET A 396 16.96 -32.20 14.19
CA MET A 396 16.96 -31.82 15.60
C MET A 396 17.22 -33.04 16.49
N ASP A 397 18.12 -32.88 17.47
CA ASP A 397 18.34 -33.89 18.51
C ASP A 397 17.02 -34.18 19.27
N PRO A 398 16.55 -35.43 19.34
CA PRO A 398 15.37 -35.81 20.10
C PRO A 398 15.41 -35.45 21.60
N THR A 399 16.59 -35.24 22.17
CA THR A 399 16.76 -34.78 23.56
C THR A 399 16.59 -33.26 23.73
N ASN A 400 16.48 -32.51 22.62
CA ASN A 400 16.23 -31.08 22.65
C ASN A 400 14.85 -30.80 23.26
N GLU A 401 14.78 -29.90 24.25
CA GLU A 401 13.53 -29.52 24.92
C GLU A 401 12.45 -28.98 23.98
N ARG A 402 12.82 -28.48 22.79
CA ARG A 402 11.91 -27.96 21.77
C ARG A 402 11.23 -29.06 20.97
N TYR A 403 11.86 -30.22 20.84
CA TYR A 403 11.35 -31.36 20.08
C TYR A 403 9.92 -31.76 20.51
N PRO A 404 9.66 -32.07 21.80
CA PRO A 404 8.32 -32.51 22.22
C PRO A 404 7.26 -31.42 22.01
N VAL A 405 7.64 -30.15 22.14
CA VAL A 405 6.74 -29.01 21.94
C VAL A 405 6.31 -28.92 20.48
N LEU A 406 7.25 -28.98 19.54
CA LEU A 406 6.97 -28.93 18.12
C LEU A 406 6.23 -30.18 17.63
N ALA A 407 6.61 -31.36 18.13
CA ALA A 407 5.95 -32.63 17.82
C ALA A 407 4.47 -32.64 18.25
N SER A 408 4.09 -31.91 19.30
CA SER A 408 2.69 -31.81 19.74
C SER A 408 1.80 -31.10 18.71
N ILE A 409 2.31 -30.08 18.00
CA ILE A 409 1.57 -29.36 16.94
C ILE A 409 1.35 -30.28 15.75
N VAL A 410 2.39 -31.01 15.34
CA VAL A 410 2.30 -31.99 14.24
C VAL A 410 1.33 -33.12 14.61
N SER A 411 1.38 -33.60 15.86
CA SER A 411 0.48 -34.64 16.36
C SER A 411 -0.99 -34.22 16.29
N LYS A 412 -1.30 -32.96 16.65
CA LYS A 412 -2.64 -32.38 16.52
C LYS A 412 -3.17 -32.45 15.09
N ARG A 413 -2.32 -32.14 14.09
CA ARG A 413 -2.67 -32.28 12.66
C ARG A 413 -2.85 -33.75 12.25
N ILE A 414 -1.98 -34.65 12.70
CA ILE A 414 -2.07 -36.08 12.41
C ILE A 414 -3.36 -36.70 12.96
N GLU A 415 -3.75 -36.37 14.20
CA GLU A 415 -5.00 -36.86 14.81
C GLU A 415 -6.23 -36.37 14.05
N TRP A 416 -6.23 -35.09 13.63
CA TRP A 416 -7.27 -34.57 12.78
C TRP A 416 -7.34 -35.32 11.44
N LEU A 417 -6.21 -35.56 10.77
CA LEU A 417 -6.17 -36.32 9.52
C LEU A 417 -6.70 -37.76 9.69
N LYS A 418 -6.35 -38.43 10.80
CA LYS A 418 -6.89 -39.76 11.12
C LYS A 418 -8.42 -39.72 11.26
N SER A 419 -8.96 -38.72 11.95
CA SER A 419 -10.42 -38.55 12.08
C SER A 419 -11.11 -38.34 10.72
N GLN A 420 -10.46 -37.67 9.78
CA GLN A 420 -10.99 -37.49 8.42
C GLN A 420 -10.93 -38.78 7.61
N ILE A 421 -9.86 -39.57 7.76
CA ILE A 421 -9.72 -40.88 7.10
C ILE A 421 -10.77 -41.87 7.63
N GLU A 422 -11.00 -41.92 8.94
CA GLU A 422 -12.03 -42.78 9.54
C GLU A 422 -13.44 -42.48 9.01
N VAL A 423 -13.73 -41.22 8.66
CA VAL A 423 -15.01 -40.86 8.02
C VAL A 423 -15.10 -41.40 6.58
N LEU A 424 -13.97 -41.43 5.86
CA LEU A 424 -13.90 -41.93 4.48
C LEU A 424 -13.94 -43.47 4.40
N ASP A 425 -13.40 -44.16 5.40
CA ASP A 425 -13.37 -45.62 5.48
C ASP A 425 -14.73 -46.23 5.88
N LYS A 426 -15.72 -45.40 6.27
CA LYS A 426 -17.07 -45.89 6.55
C LYS A 426 -17.74 -46.36 5.24
N PRO A 427 -18.11 -47.66 5.14
CA PRO A 427 -18.84 -48.14 3.99
C PRO A 427 -20.16 -47.37 3.85
N PHE A 428 -20.61 -47.20 2.61
CA PHE A 428 -21.87 -46.51 2.34
C PHE A 428 -23.02 -47.16 3.13
N THR A 429 -23.75 -46.33 3.89
CA THR A 429 -24.97 -46.73 4.59
C THR A 429 -26.13 -45.84 4.13
N TRP A 430 -27.34 -46.39 4.19
CA TRP A 430 -28.56 -45.61 4.02
C TRP A 430 -29.00 -44.91 5.32
N GLU A 431 -28.26 -45.06 6.41
CA GLU A 431 -28.56 -44.45 7.70
C GLU A 431 -28.05 -43.01 7.73
N MET A 432 -28.94 -42.06 8.03
CA MET A 432 -28.59 -40.66 8.24
C MET A 432 -28.79 -40.36 9.73
N SER A 433 -27.85 -40.77 10.57
CA SER A 433 -28.01 -40.79 12.05
C SER A 433 -28.40 -39.44 12.65
N ASP A 434 -27.92 -38.34 12.03
CA ASP A 434 -28.19 -36.96 12.46
C ASP A 434 -29.35 -36.30 11.71
N ALA A 435 -30.11 -37.06 10.91
CA ALA A 435 -31.24 -36.51 10.15
C ALA A 435 -32.27 -35.87 11.08
N GLU A 436 -32.69 -34.65 10.73
CA GLU A 436 -33.74 -33.91 11.42
C GLU A 436 -34.98 -33.81 10.54
N PHE A 437 -36.14 -34.15 11.09
CA PHE A 437 -37.43 -34.00 10.41
C PHE A 437 -38.50 -33.58 11.42
N SER A 438 -38.65 -32.27 11.61
CA SER A 438 -39.51 -31.65 12.62
C SER A 438 -40.98 -32.05 12.53
N ASP A 439 -41.45 -32.29 11.30
CA ASP A 439 -42.88 -32.42 11.04
C ASP A 439 -43.42 -33.83 11.34
N ASN A 440 -42.54 -34.84 11.46
CA ASN A 440 -42.95 -36.22 11.68
C ASN A 440 -41.82 -37.10 12.26
N ALA A 441 -41.95 -37.48 13.53
CA ALA A 441 -40.98 -38.33 14.23
C ALA A 441 -40.79 -39.71 13.59
N LYS A 442 -41.79 -40.28 12.92
CA LYS A 442 -41.66 -41.58 12.21
C LYS A 442 -40.84 -41.44 10.93
N VAL A 443 -40.98 -40.30 10.24
CA VAL A 443 -40.13 -39.98 9.08
C VAL A 443 -38.68 -39.76 9.55
N GLN A 444 -38.48 -39.04 10.66
CA GLN A 444 -37.15 -38.88 11.25
C GLN A 444 -36.52 -40.23 11.63
N ALA A 445 -37.27 -41.11 12.30
CA ALA A 445 -36.81 -42.45 12.64
C ALA A 445 -36.47 -43.30 11.40
N PHE A 446 -37.27 -43.20 10.33
CA PHE A 446 -36.96 -43.84 9.04
C PHE A 446 -35.67 -43.30 8.43
N LEU A 447 -35.46 -41.97 8.44
CA LEU A 447 -34.26 -41.36 7.90
C LEU A 447 -32.99 -41.83 8.63
N ARG A 448 -33.08 -42.00 9.95
CA ARG A 448 -32.01 -42.53 10.80
C ARG A 448 -31.80 -44.05 10.70
N GLY A 449 -32.78 -44.80 10.21
CA GLY A 449 -32.70 -46.27 10.08
C GLY A 449 -32.11 -46.76 8.75
N PRO A 450 -31.94 -48.07 8.53
CA PRO A 450 -31.24 -48.62 7.36
C PRO A 450 -32.10 -48.72 6.09
N ALA A 451 -33.42 -48.50 6.20
CA ALA A 451 -34.33 -48.67 5.08
C ALA A 451 -34.14 -47.58 4.00
N VAL A 452 -34.20 -47.99 2.73
CA VAL A 452 -34.03 -47.10 1.56
C VAL A 452 -35.27 -46.26 1.28
N SER A 453 -36.45 -46.84 1.49
CA SER A 453 -37.73 -46.19 1.19
C SER A 453 -38.78 -46.51 2.26
N MET A 454 -39.68 -45.56 2.53
CA MET A 454 -40.85 -45.75 3.39
C MET A 454 -42.10 -45.23 2.70
N LYS A 455 -43.21 -45.97 2.84
CA LYS A 455 -44.53 -45.51 2.44
C LYS A 455 -45.24 -44.87 3.63
N MET A 456 -45.57 -43.59 3.50
CA MET A 456 -46.39 -42.86 4.46
C MET A 456 -47.85 -43.23 4.22
N THR A 457 -48.32 -44.24 4.95
CA THR A 457 -49.73 -44.63 4.98
C THR A 457 -50.46 -43.87 6.09
N LYS A 458 -51.78 -44.10 6.25
CA LYS A 458 -52.62 -43.42 7.26
C LYS A 458 -52.07 -43.48 8.69
N SER A 459 -51.27 -44.49 9.02
CA SER A 459 -50.63 -44.64 10.34
C SER A 459 -49.39 -43.76 10.54
N VAL A 460 -48.81 -43.23 9.47
CA VAL A 460 -47.63 -42.36 9.47
C VAL A 460 -48.05 -40.90 9.27
N HIS A 461 -48.92 -40.65 8.29
CA HIS A 461 -49.51 -39.34 8.02
C HIS A 461 -50.84 -39.53 7.26
N LYS A 462 -51.90 -38.82 7.68
CA LYS A 462 -53.24 -38.98 7.10
C LYS A 462 -53.49 -37.91 6.04
N PHE A 463 -53.46 -38.32 4.77
CA PHE A 463 -53.79 -37.46 3.63
C PHE A 463 -55.30 -37.41 3.37
N LYS A 464 -55.81 -36.23 3.02
CA LYS A 464 -57.23 -36.01 2.65
C LYS A 464 -57.56 -36.52 1.24
N GLY A 465 -56.56 -36.69 0.38
CA GLY A 465 -56.70 -37.17 -0.99
C GLY A 465 -55.37 -37.15 -1.75
N PHE A 466 -55.37 -37.59 -3.00
CA PHE A 466 -54.13 -37.65 -3.80
C PHE A 466 -53.48 -36.27 -3.99
N GLN A 467 -54.29 -35.24 -4.20
CA GLN A 467 -53.79 -33.87 -4.34
C GLN A 467 -53.12 -33.35 -3.06
N ASP A 468 -53.67 -33.71 -1.90
CA ASP A 468 -53.12 -33.35 -0.59
C ASP A 468 -51.77 -34.03 -0.35
N ALA A 469 -51.66 -35.33 -0.69
CA ALA A 469 -50.39 -36.06 -0.67
C ALA A 469 -49.34 -35.45 -1.62
N ARG A 470 -49.76 -35.01 -2.82
CA ARG A 470 -48.87 -34.37 -3.80
C ARG A 470 -48.36 -33.02 -3.32
N ASN A 471 -49.23 -32.20 -2.74
CA ASN A 471 -48.84 -30.90 -2.18
C ASN A 471 -47.88 -31.09 -1.00
N CYS A 472 -48.20 -31.99 -0.08
CA CYS A 472 -47.34 -32.31 1.07
C CYS A 472 -45.94 -32.78 0.66
N ALA A 473 -45.84 -33.68 -0.33
CA ALA A 473 -44.56 -34.11 -0.89
C ALA A 473 -43.78 -32.94 -1.51
N ALA A 474 -44.46 -32.04 -2.24
CA ALA A 474 -43.82 -30.88 -2.86
C ALA A 474 -43.34 -29.85 -1.81
N ASP A 475 -44.14 -29.60 -0.77
CA ASP A 475 -43.81 -28.65 0.29
C ASP A 475 -42.57 -29.11 1.09
N TRP A 476 -42.51 -30.38 1.45
CA TRP A 476 -41.35 -30.95 2.14
C TRP A 476 -40.09 -31.03 1.26
N MET A 477 -40.24 -31.14 -0.06
CA MET A 477 -39.12 -31.06 -0.99
C MET A 477 -38.61 -29.64 -1.24
N ARG A 478 -39.40 -28.60 -0.93
CA ARG A 478 -38.98 -27.18 -1.02
C ARG A 478 -38.18 -26.71 0.21
N ASN A 479 -38.37 -27.35 1.35
CA ASN A 479 -37.67 -27.01 2.58
C ASN A 479 -36.25 -27.60 2.60
N ASN A 480 -35.34 -26.92 3.31
CA ASN A 480 -33.96 -27.41 3.48
C ASN A 480 -33.95 -28.75 4.22
N GLN A 481 -33.37 -29.77 3.59
CA GLN A 481 -33.16 -31.09 4.19
C GLN A 481 -31.93 -31.04 5.10
N ARG A 482 -32.14 -30.99 6.43
CA ARG A 482 -31.06 -30.90 7.42
C ARG A 482 -30.47 -32.28 7.70
N ASN A 483 -29.16 -32.42 7.44
CA ASN A 483 -28.39 -33.66 7.65
C ASN A 483 -29.03 -34.91 7.01
N ALA A 484 -29.77 -34.72 5.91
CA ALA A 484 -30.50 -35.77 5.23
C ALA A 484 -30.52 -35.52 3.73
N SER A 485 -30.74 -36.57 2.95
CA SER A 485 -31.14 -36.42 1.56
C SER A 485 -32.17 -37.44 1.13
N PHE A 486 -33.32 -36.98 0.63
CA PHE A 486 -34.40 -37.83 0.18
C PHE A 486 -35.23 -37.17 -0.92
N GLU A 487 -36.01 -37.99 -1.60
CA GLU A 487 -37.04 -37.62 -2.56
C GLU A 487 -38.40 -38.11 -2.05
N MET A 488 -39.47 -37.39 -2.41
CA MET A 488 -40.83 -37.75 -2.04
C MET A 488 -41.73 -37.78 -3.28
N GLN A 489 -42.51 -38.84 -3.41
CA GLN A 489 -43.46 -39.01 -4.50
C GLN A 489 -44.83 -39.45 -3.98
N ALA A 490 -45.86 -38.69 -4.34
CA ALA A 490 -47.24 -39.08 -4.06
C ALA A 490 -47.72 -40.15 -5.04
N SER A 491 -48.46 -41.13 -4.55
CA SER A 491 -49.14 -42.16 -5.34
C SER A 491 -50.48 -42.52 -4.71
N SER A 492 -51.31 -43.28 -5.44
CA SER A 492 -52.54 -43.87 -4.91
C SER A 492 -52.44 -45.39 -4.94
N THR A 493 -52.86 -46.05 -3.87
CA THR A 493 -52.94 -47.52 -3.81
C THR A 493 -54.28 -47.90 -3.21
N SER A 494 -55.08 -48.66 -3.97
CA SER A 494 -56.43 -49.12 -3.57
C SER A 494 -57.31 -47.96 -3.07
N GLY A 495 -57.30 -46.83 -3.77
CA GLY A 495 -58.09 -45.64 -3.43
C GLY A 495 -57.54 -44.78 -2.29
N ASN A 496 -56.45 -45.18 -1.61
CA ASN A 496 -55.81 -44.38 -0.57
C ASN A 496 -54.61 -43.60 -1.11
N ALA A 497 -54.53 -42.32 -0.78
CA ALA A 497 -53.37 -41.49 -1.07
C ALA A 497 -52.21 -41.81 -0.12
N ILE A 498 -51.01 -41.96 -0.67
CA ILE A 498 -49.78 -42.25 0.06
C ILE A 498 -48.63 -41.40 -0.49
N VAL A 499 -47.65 -41.08 0.35
CA VAL A 499 -46.37 -40.50 -0.08
C VAL A 499 -45.27 -41.52 0.16
N THR A 500 -44.47 -41.80 -0.86
CA THR A 500 -43.26 -42.61 -0.72
C THR A 500 -42.08 -41.67 -0.54
N ILE A 501 -41.36 -41.82 0.56
CA ILE A 501 -40.07 -41.16 0.78
C ILE A 501 -38.96 -42.16 0.43
N THR A 502 -38.00 -41.73 -0.39
CA THR A 502 -36.86 -42.53 -0.83
C THR A 502 -35.59 -41.77 -0.55
N LYS A 503 -34.64 -42.38 0.16
CA LYS A 503 -33.35 -41.76 0.45
C LYS A 503 -32.51 -41.63 -0.81
N THR A 504 -31.68 -40.59 -0.88
CA THR A 504 -30.71 -40.42 -1.96
C THR A 504 -29.28 -40.45 -1.44
N ARG A 505 -28.34 -40.73 -2.35
CA ARG A 505 -26.92 -40.72 -2.06
C ARG A 505 -26.32 -39.31 -1.94
N LYS A 506 -27.07 -38.24 -2.27
CA LYS A 506 -26.52 -36.87 -2.34
C LYS A 506 -25.88 -36.42 -1.03
N TRP A 507 -26.48 -36.75 0.11
CA TRP A 507 -25.91 -36.43 1.43
C TRP A 507 -24.57 -37.14 1.65
N TYR A 508 -24.52 -38.46 1.43
CA TYR A 508 -23.28 -39.23 1.53
C TYR A 508 -22.19 -38.74 0.57
N THR A 509 -22.53 -38.48 -0.70
CA THR A 509 -21.59 -37.93 -1.68
C THR A 509 -21.13 -36.52 -1.29
N GLY A 510 -22.00 -35.71 -0.67
CA GLY A 510 -21.66 -34.40 -0.14
C GLY A 510 -20.66 -34.50 1.02
N CYS A 511 -20.89 -35.40 1.98
CA CYS A 511 -19.95 -35.68 3.07
C CYS A 511 -18.59 -36.12 2.52
N GLN A 512 -18.56 -37.04 1.54
CA GLN A 512 -17.31 -37.44 0.89
C GLN A 512 -16.62 -36.29 0.16
N ARG A 513 -17.36 -35.43 -0.55
CA ARG A 513 -16.80 -34.28 -1.27
C ARG A 513 -16.15 -33.26 -0.34
N ASN A 514 -16.79 -32.93 0.78
CA ASN A 514 -16.23 -32.01 1.78
C ASN A 514 -14.93 -32.56 2.38
N CYS A 515 -14.81 -33.88 2.56
CA CYS A 515 -13.57 -34.52 2.99
C CYS A 515 -12.48 -34.58 1.89
N THR A 516 -12.85 -34.53 0.60
CA THR A 516 -11.90 -34.55 -0.53
C THR A 516 -11.55 -33.18 -1.10
N GLY A 517 -12.28 -32.12 -0.74
CA GLY A 517 -12.09 -30.76 -1.25
C GLY A 517 -10.76 -30.12 -0.85
N THR A 518 -10.07 -30.66 0.16
CA THR A 518 -8.75 -30.25 0.66
C THR A 518 -7.58 -30.71 -0.22
N ARG A 519 -7.82 -31.27 -1.42
CA ARG A 519 -6.79 -31.81 -2.31
C ARG A 519 -6.47 -30.95 -3.55
N ARG A 520 -6.92 -29.70 -3.61
CA ARG A 520 -6.53 -28.76 -4.68
C ARG A 520 -6.24 -27.36 -4.15
N SER A 521 -4.99 -27.17 -3.78
CA SER A 521 -4.19 -25.96 -4.00
C SER A 521 -2.74 -26.32 -3.70
#